data_AF-A0AAW3RTI8-F1
#
_entry.id   AF-A0AAW3RTI8-F1
#
_cell.length_a   1.000
_cell.length_b   1.000
_cell.length_c   1.000
_cell.angle_alpha   90.00
_cell.angle_beta   90.00
_cell.angle_gamma   90.00
#
_symmetry.space_group_name_H-M   'P 1'
#
loop_
_entity.id
_entity.type
_entity.pdbx_description
1 polymer ?
#
loop_
_entity_poly.entity_id
_entity_poly.type
_entity_poly.pdbx_seq_one_letter_code
_entity_poly.pdbx_strand_id
1 'polypeptide(L)'
;MKYSYVLAVILLMTACQSNVPSLPAKSESGFWYETGYQDAISGMVVKDDSTLQEWFGNPQVDRETYLRGYQAGQSAFCGTDNMEEWGKAGKNFPASCDGVENAEALRTRWQQSLP
;
A
#
# COMPACT_ATOMS: atom_id res chain seq x y z
N MET A 1 -30.59 -53.44 -6.79
CA MET A 1 -30.67 -52.14 -7.50
C MET A 1 -31.23 -51.12 -6.53
N LYS A 2 -30.34 -50.54 -5.73
CA LYS A 2 -30.60 -49.76 -4.52
C LYS A 2 -29.37 -48.87 -4.39
N TYR A 3 -29.58 -47.57 -4.15
CA TYR A 3 -28.55 -46.54 -3.89
C TYR A 3 -27.85 -45.85 -5.09
N SER A 4 -28.47 -45.78 -6.27
CA SER A 4 -27.91 -45.00 -7.40
C SER A 4 -28.49 -43.58 -7.55
N TYR A 5 -29.01 -42.97 -6.48
CA TYR A 5 -29.55 -41.60 -6.52
C TYR A 5 -29.25 -40.76 -5.28
N VAL A 6 -28.28 -41.17 -4.45
CA VAL A 6 -27.91 -40.43 -3.23
C VAL A 6 -26.61 -39.62 -3.44
N LEU A 7 -25.90 -39.82 -4.54
CA LEU A 7 -24.57 -39.21 -4.75
C LEU A 7 -24.57 -37.86 -5.48
N ALA A 8 -25.72 -37.33 -5.89
CA ALA A 8 -25.79 -36.18 -6.82
C ALA A 8 -26.15 -34.82 -6.16
N VAL A 9 -26.28 -34.73 -4.83
CA VAL A 9 -26.79 -33.51 -4.16
C VAL A 9 -25.80 -32.91 -3.14
N ILE A 10 -24.55 -33.39 -3.07
CA ILE A 10 -23.54 -32.89 -2.11
C ILE A 10 -22.54 -31.91 -2.77
N LEU A 11 -22.76 -31.51 -4.03
CA LEU A 11 -21.81 -30.69 -4.79
C LEU A 11 -22.10 -29.18 -4.76
N LEU A 12 -22.54 -28.66 -3.61
CA LEU A 12 -22.84 -27.22 -3.43
C LEU A 12 -22.36 -26.63 -2.10
N MET A 13 -21.25 -27.13 -1.54
CA MET A 13 -20.57 -26.42 -0.44
C MET A 13 -19.06 -26.55 -0.59
N THR A 14 -18.45 -25.54 -1.21
CA THR A 14 -17.20 -24.84 -0.80
C THR A 14 -16.77 -23.87 -1.91
N ALA A 15 -17.44 -22.72 -2.02
CA ALA A 15 -16.74 -21.54 -2.52
C ALA A 15 -15.82 -21.09 -1.37
N CYS A 16 -14.66 -21.73 -1.23
CA CYS A 16 -13.56 -21.11 -0.52
C CYS A 16 -13.27 -19.81 -1.27
N GLN A 17 -13.67 -18.67 -0.69
CA GLN A 17 -13.05 -17.41 -1.04
C GLN A 17 -11.57 -17.65 -0.82
N SER A 18 -10.85 -17.86 -1.91
CA SER A 18 -9.41 -17.84 -1.89
C SER A 18 -9.11 -16.38 -1.63
N ASN A 19 -8.97 -16.03 -0.35
CA ASN A 19 -8.10 -14.95 0.06
C ASN A 19 -6.74 -15.39 -0.44
N VAL A 20 -6.47 -15.21 -1.74
CA VAL A 20 -5.13 -15.27 -2.26
C VAL A 20 -4.53 -14.01 -1.65
N PRO A 21 -3.62 -14.10 -0.67
CA PRO A 21 -2.74 -12.97 -0.46
C PRO A 21 -2.11 -12.80 -1.83
N SER A 22 -2.35 -11.68 -2.50
CA SER A 22 -1.67 -11.36 -3.75
C SER A 22 -0.19 -11.55 -3.45
N LEU A 23 0.36 -12.66 -3.95
CA LEU A 23 1.79 -12.92 -3.93
C LEU A 23 2.42 -11.60 -4.42
N PRO A 24 3.44 -11.05 -3.74
CA PRO A 24 4.03 -9.80 -4.16
C PRO A 24 4.37 -9.97 -5.63
N ALA A 25 3.74 -9.13 -6.48
CA ALA A 25 4.01 -9.10 -7.90
C ALA A 25 5.53 -9.09 -8.05
N LYS A 26 6.07 -10.07 -8.78
CA LYS A 26 7.47 -10.21 -9.19
C LYS A 26 8.23 -8.90 -8.94
N SER A 27 9.07 -8.85 -7.89
CA SER A 27 9.66 -7.62 -7.33
C SER A 27 9.82 -6.53 -8.40
N GLU A 28 8.83 -5.65 -8.50
CA GLU A 28 8.91 -4.55 -9.45
C GLU A 28 10.08 -3.69 -8.98
N SER A 29 11.09 -3.56 -9.82
CA SER A 29 12.33 -2.90 -9.49
C SER A 29 12.75 -2.02 -10.65
N GLY A 30 13.32 -0.87 -10.32
CA GLY A 30 13.65 0.16 -11.27
C GLY A 30 13.65 1.53 -10.60
N PHE A 31 14.34 2.48 -11.22
CA PHE A 31 14.53 3.83 -10.67
C PHE A 31 13.20 4.46 -10.21
N TRP A 32 12.21 4.55 -11.10
CA TRP A 32 10.95 5.21 -10.79
C TRP A 32 10.14 4.50 -9.70
N TYR A 33 10.14 3.16 -9.67
CA TYR A 33 9.47 2.39 -8.62
C TYR A 33 10.09 2.66 -7.26
N GLU A 34 11.43 2.58 -7.19
CA GLU A 34 12.17 2.83 -5.95
C GLU A 34 11.96 4.28 -5.48
N THR A 35 12.01 5.26 -6.40
CA THR A 35 11.71 6.65 -6.08
C THR A 35 10.31 6.83 -5.47
N GLY A 36 9.29 6.21 -6.07
CA GLY A 36 7.93 6.26 -5.54
C GLY A 36 7.82 5.61 -4.16
N TYR A 37 8.44 4.43 -4.01
CA TYR A 37 8.47 3.70 -2.75
C TYR A 37 9.14 4.51 -1.63
N GLN A 38 10.33 5.05 -1.91
CA GLN A 38 11.08 5.88 -0.97
C GLN A 38 10.34 7.16 -0.60
N ASP A 39 9.66 7.78 -1.56
CA ASP A 39 8.84 8.95 -1.30
C ASP A 39 7.72 8.66 -0.28
N ALA A 40 7.01 7.55 -0.48
CA ALA A 40 5.90 7.17 0.38
C ALA A 40 6.36 6.81 1.81
N ILE A 41 7.42 5.99 1.95
CA ILE A 41 7.91 5.60 3.29
C ILE A 41 8.61 6.74 4.03
N SER A 42 9.06 7.78 3.31
CA SER A 42 9.61 9.00 3.90
C SER A 42 8.53 9.97 4.36
N GLY A 43 7.25 9.63 4.18
CA GLY A 43 6.12 10.48 4.56
C GLY A 43 5.82 11.61 3.57
N MET A 44 6.42 11.61 2.38
CA MET A 44 6.27 12.69 1.41
C MET A 44 4.97 12.58 0.60
N VAL A 45 4.44 13.72 0.18
CA VAL A 45 3.35 13.78 -0.80
C VAL A 45 3.81 13.21 -2.14
N VAL A 46 2.87 12.59 -2.87
CA VAL A 46 3.09 12.15 -4.25
C VAL A 46 3.53 13.35 -5.09
N LYS A 47 4.64 13.21 -5.81
CA LYS A 47 5.16 14.26 -6.68
C LYS A 47 4.45 14.23 -8.03
N ASP A 48 4.33 15.38 -8.68
CA ASP A 48 3.92 15.47 -10.08
C ASP A 48 5.10 15.27 -11.03
N ASP A 49 4.81 15.09 -12.32
CA ASP A 49 5.83 14.81 -13.32
C ASP A 49 6.83 15.97 -13.47
N SER A 50 6.40 17.22 -13.27
CA SER A 50 7.31 18.38 -13.35
C SER A 50 8.34 18.38 -12.22
N THR A 51 7.92 18.06 -11.01
CA THR A 51 8.79 17.92 -9.84
C THR A 51 9.75 16.76 -10.02
N LEU A 52 9.24 15.62 -10.53
CA LEU A 52 10.07 14.44 -10.80
C LEU A 52 11.14 14.71 -11.88
N GLN A 53 10.79 15.45 -12.94
CA GLN A 53 11.75 15.86 -13.97
C GLN A 53 12.83 16.78 -13.41
N GLU A 54 12.43 17.80 -12.63
CA GLU A 54 13.34 18.77 -12.05
C GLU A 54 14.33 18.12 -11.08
N TRP A 55 13.85 17.27 -10.17
CA TRP A 55 14.67 16.71 -9.10
C TRP A 55 15.64 15.64 -9.59
N PHE A 56 15.26 14.88 -10.62
CA PHE A 56 16.05 13.75 -11.10
C PHE A 56 16.72 14.00 -12.46
N GLY A 57 16.54 15.18 -13.05
CA GLY A 57 17.14 15.56 -14.33
C GLY A 57 16.75 14.64 -15.48
N ASN A 58 15.61 13.96 -15.39
CA ASN A 58 15.15 12.98 -16.36
C ASN A 58 13.87 13.47 -17.04
N PRO A 59 13.91 13.81 -18.34
CA PRO A 59 12.73 14.32 -19.05
C PRO A 59 11.66 13.23 -19.28
N GLN A 60 12.01 11.95 -19.17
CA GLN A 60 11.09 10.84 -19.40
C GLN A 60 10.71 10.16 -18.08
N VAL A 61 9.71 10.75 -17.41
CA VAL A 61 9.12 10.20 -16.20
C VAL A 61 8.27 8.97 -16.56
N ASP A 62 8.60 7.82 -15.96
CA ASP A 62 7.70 6.67 -15.94
C ASP A 62 6.73 6.82 -14.77
N ARG A 63 5.66 7.57 -15.03
CA ARG A 63 4.66 7.94 -14.03
C ARG A 63 3.95 6.72 -13.43
N GLU A 64 3.63 5.73 -14.26
CA GLU A 64 2.91 4.54 -13.82
C GLU A 64 3.77 3.72 -12.85
N THR A 65 5.04 3.50 -13.20
CA THR A 65 5.98 2.78 -12.32
C THR A 65 6.26 3.54 -11.03
N TYR A 66 6.36 4.87 -11.07
CA TYR A 66 6.46 5.69 -9.87
C TYR A 66 5.25 5.54 -8.96
N LEU A 67 4.03 5.63 -9.49
CA LEU A 67 2.80 5.52 -8.70
C LEU A 67 2.63 4.12 -8.08
N ARG A 68 3.00 3.06 -8.81
CA ARG A 68 3.02 1.69 -8.25
C ARG A 68 3.98 1.58 -7.07
N GLY A 69 5.18 2.13 -7.20
CA GLY A 69 6.15 2.21 -6.10
C GLY A 69 5.60 2.98 -4.90
N TYR A 70 4.98 4.13 -5.15
CA TYR A 70 4.36 4.97 -4.12
C TYR A 70 3.25 4.23 -3.36
N GLN A 71 2.36 3.54 -4.07
CA GLN A 71 1.30 2.73 -3.46
C GLN A 71 1.87 1.55 -2.64
N ALA A 72 2.93 0.90 -3.14
CA ALA A 72 3.61 -0.15 -2.39
C ALA A 72 4.24 0.40 -1.10
N GLY A 73 4.86 1.59 -1.15
CA GLY A 73 5.40 2.26 0.03
C GLY A 73 4.32 2.68 1.02
N GLN A 74 3.17 3.19 0.55
CA GLN A 74 2.01 3.45 1.41
C GLN A 74 1.56 2.19 2.13
N SER A 75 1.46 1.06 1.42
CA SER A 75 1.05 -0.22 2.01
C SER A 75 2.03 -0.74 3.05
N ALA A 76 3.33 -0.48 2.86
CA ALA A 76 4.39 -0.85 3.79
C ALA A 76 4.48 0.09 5.01
N PHE A 77 4.17 1.38 4.83
CA PHE A 77 4.42 2.40 5.85
C PHE A 77 3.17 2.84 6.62
N CYS A 78 2.00 2.97 5.98
CA CYS A 78 0.78 3.49 6.58
C CYS A 78 0.04 2.44 7.44
N GLY A 79 0.73 1.90 8.44
CA GLY A 79 0.22 1.00 9.47
C GLY A 79 0.19 1.66 10.85
N THR A 80 -0.67 1.15 11.73
CA THR A 80 -0.86 1.71 13.09
C THR A 80 0.44 1.81 13.87
N ASP A 81 1.26 0.75 13.90
CA ASP A 81 2.51 0.71 14.65
C ASP A 81 3.48 1.81 14.18
N ASN A 82 3.65 1.94 12.87
CA ASN A 82 4.49 2.99 12.28
C ASN A 82 3.96 4.39 12.61
N MET A 83 2.64 4.62 12.56
CA MET A 83 2.06 5.93 12.88
C MET A 83 2.25 6.30 14.35
N GLU A 84 2.16 5.31 15.24
CA GLU A 84 2.43 5.53 16.66
C GLU A 84 3.90 5.88 16.91
N GLU A 85 4.84 5.12 16.33
CA GLU A 85 6.27 5.41 16.43
C GLU A 85 6.64 6.77 15.81
N TRP A 86 6.03 7.10 14.66
CA TRP A 86 6.22 8.36 13.98
C TRP A 86 5.76 9.56 14.82
N GLY A 87 4.60 9.42 15.49
CA GLY A 87 4.09 10.42 16.42
C GLY A 87 4.94 10.57 17.69
N LYS A 88 5.41 9.45 18.28
CA LYS A 88 6.34 9.47 19.41
C LYS A 88 7.66 10.18 19.07
N ALA A 89 8.08 10.08 17.80
CA ALA A 89 9.23 10.80 17.28
C ALA A 89 8.98 12.31 17.05
N GLY A 90 7.78 12.82 17.37
CA GLY A 90 7.40 14.23 17.21
C GLY A 90 7.26 14.68 15.76
N LYS A 91 7.11 13.75 14.82
CA LYS A 91 6.97 14.06 13.40
C LYS A 91 5.51 14.38 13.08
N ASN A 92 5.29 15.31 12.15
CA ASN A 92 3.96 15.57 11.60
C ASN A 92 3.37 14.31 10.97
N PHE A 93 2.03 14.21 10.97
CA PHE A 93 1.34 13.12 10.28
C PHE A 93 1.81 13.06 8.82
N PRO A 94 2.25 11.90 8.32
CA PRO A 94 2.88 11.79 7.02
C PRO A 94 1.86 12.05 5.90
N ALA A 95 2.20 12.97 4.98
CA ALA A 95 1.34 13.30 3.85
C ALA A 95 1.07 12.09 2.95
N SER A 96 2.00 11.12 2.92
CA SER A 96 1.79 9.86 2.20
C SER A 96 0.63 9.01 2.73
N CYS A 97 0.22 9.19 3.99
CA CYS A 97 -0.89 8.48 4.59
C CYS A 97 -2.18 9.31 4.65
N ASP A 98 -2.22 10.52 4.06
CA ASP A 98 -3.40 11.39 4.15
C ASP A 98 -4.60 10.86 3.36
N GLY A 99 -4.35 10.10 2.29
CA GLY A 99 -5.35 9.60 1.35
C GLY A 99 -5.58 8.09 1.35
N VAL A 100 -4.98 7.34 2.29
CA VAL A 100 -5.26 5.91 2.42
C VAL A 100 -6.65 5.69 3.05
N GLU A 101 -7.27 4.53 2.81
CA GLU A 101 -8.66 4.24 3.22
C GLU A 101 -8.91 4.47 4.72
N ASN A 102 -7.93 4.13 5.57
CA ASN A 102 -8.00 4.25 7.03
C ASN A 102 -7.29 5.49 7.59
N ALA A 103 -7.07 6.54 6.78
CA ALA A 103 -6.28 7.72 7.18
C ALA A 103 -6.76 8.40 8.48
N GLU A 104 -8.06 8.47 8.74
CA GLU A 104 -8.60 9.07 9.98
C GLU A 104 -8.22 8.26 11.24
N ALA A 105 -8.32 6.93 11.15
CA ALA A 105 -7.91 6.05 12.23
C ALA A 105 -6.40 6.17 12.48
N LEU A 106 -5.60 6.22 11.41
CA LEU A 106 -4.15 6.43 11.49
C LEU A 106 -3.81 7.78 12.15
N ARG A 107 -4.48 8.88 11.76
CA ARG A 107 -4.30 10.20 12.39
C ARG A 107 -4.63 10.17 13.88
N THR A 108 -5.69 9.46 14.26
CA THR A 108 -6.07 9.32 15.67
C THR A 108 -4.97 8.63 16.49
N ARG A 109 -4.42 7.52 15.96
CA ARG A 109 -3.34 6.77 16.65
C ARG A 109 -2.06 7.58 16.75
N TRP A 110 -1.67 8.25 15.67
CA TRP A 110 -0.54 9.18 15.64
C TRP A 110 -0.72 10.32 16.65
N GLN A 111 -1.91 10.94 16.71
CA GLN A 111 -2.16 12.07 17.62
C GLN A 111 -2.08 11.66 19.09
N GLN A 112 -2.55 10.44 19.41
CA GLN A 112 -2.46 9.87 20.76
C GLN A 112 -1.04 9.51 21.17
N SER A 113 -0.11 9.39 20.21
CA SER A 113 1.27 8.99 20.46
C SER A 113 2.27 10.14 20.53
N LEU A 114 1.81 11.38 20.28
CA LEU A 114 2.64 12.59 20.41
C LEU A 114 3.21 12.75 21.84
N PRO A 115 4.44 13.26 21.97
CA PRO A 115 5.12 13.46 23.26
C PRO A 115 4.52 14.58 24.11
#